data_AF-A0A916GSU3-F1
#
_entry.id   AF-A0A916GSU3-F1
#
_cell.length_a   1.000
_cell.length_b   1.000
_cell.length_c   1.000
_cell.angle_alpha   90.00
_cell.angle_beta   90.00
_cell.angle_gamma   90.00
#
_symmetry.space_group_name_H-M   'P 1'
#
loop_
_entity.id
_entity.type
_entity.pdbx_description
1 polymer ?
#
loop_
_entity_poly.entity_id
_entity_poly.type
_entity_poly.pdbx_seq_one_letter_code
_entity_poly.pdbx_strand_id
1 'polypeptide(L)'
;GHVRFTIRSNIEFMVADEKKVAPLIAELEKNGFPVGGTGNSVSMIAHTQGWLHCDIPGTDASGVVKSLMDELYEEFIHEEMPNRVRLSTSCCEINCGGQADLAIVIQHTKPPKINHDLVANVCERPSVVARCPVAAIRPAMVNGKPSLEVDEKKCVCCGACFPPCPPMQINDPEHSKLAIWVGGKNSNARIKPQFMKMVAAGLPNNAPRWPEVAAVVKNILRVYKEDARPWERMADWIERIGWPRFFEKTGLPFTKYLIDDWRGARSNLNASTHIRF
;
A
#
# COMPACT_ATOMS: atom_id res chain seq x y z
N GLY A 1 4.06 -35.83 -6.70
CA GLY A 1 4.62 -34.59 -6.15
C GLY A 1 3.62 -33.47 -6.36
N HIS A 2 2.65 -33.36 -5.46
CA HIS A 2 1.61 -32.34 -5.54
C HIS A 2 1.99 -31.15 -4.66
N VAL A 3 1.69 -29.94 -5.11
CA VAL A 3 1.83 -28.68 -4.37
C VAL A 3 0.65 -27.79 -4.71
N ARG A 4 0.36 -26.80 -3.85
CA ARG A 4 -0.58 -25.73 -4.16
C ARG A 4 -0.01 -24.37 -3.76
N PHE A 5 -0.62 -23.32 -4.27
CA PHE A 5 -0.33 -21.95 -3.86
C PHE A 5 -1.48 -21.37 -3.05
N THR A 6 -1.15 -20.52 -2.08
CA THR A 6 -2.13 -19.75 -1.31
C THR A 6 -2.54 -18.49 -2.09
N ILE A 7 -3.60 -17.82 -1.63
CA ILE A 7 -4.02 -16.51 -2.16
C ILE A 7 -3.00 -15.39 -1.96
N ARG A 8 -1.90 -15.65 -1.23
CA ARG A 8 -0.79 -14.71 -1.00
C ARG A 8 0.52 -15.24 -1.57
N SER A 9 0.43 -16.15 -2.53
CA SER A 9 1.56 -16.70 -3.28
C SER A 9 2.57 -17.54 -2.47
N ASN A 10 2.30 -17.85 -1.19
CA ASN A 10 3.03 -18.92 -0.50
C ASN A 10 2.77 -20.28 -1.15
N ILE A 11 3.77 -21.16 -1.13
CA ILE A 11 3.67 -22.56 -1.54
C ILE A 11 3.27 -23.41 -0.34
N GLU A 12 2.39 -24.38 -0.55
CA GLU A 12 2.06 -25.41 0.44
C GLU A 12 2.37 -26.80 -0.11
N PHE A 13 3.04 -27.59 0.72
CA PHE A 13 3.30 -29.01 0.52
C PHE A 13 2.44 -29.80 1.51
N MET A 14 1.81 -30.87 1.04
CA MET A 14 0.94 -31.71 1.87
C MET A 14 1.50 -33.13 1.89
N VAL A 15 1.71 -33.67 3.08
CA VAL A 15 2.14 -35.05 3.32
C VAL A 15 1.12 -35.75 4.20
N ALA A 16 0.83 -37.02 3.89
CA ALA A 16 -0.14 -37.82 4.65
C ALA A 16 0.46 -38.46 5.92
N ASP A 17 1.79 -38.52 6.01
CA ASP A 17 2.51 -39.12 7.14
C ASP A 17 3.25 -38.01 7.91
N GLU A 18 2.91 -37.87 9.19
CA GLU A 18 3.50 -36.89 10.11
C GLU A 18 5.03 -37.00 10.16
N LYS A 19 5.59 -38.21 10.05
CA LYS A 19 7.04 -38.45 10.07
C LYS A 19 7.78 -37.75 8.91
N LYS A 20 7.06 -37.35 7.86
CA LYS A 20 7.63 -36.64 6.70
C LYS A 20 7.66 -35.13 6.88
N VAL A 21 6.98 -34.57 7.88
CA VAL A 21 6.89 -33.12 8.09
C VAL A 21 8.25 -32.52 8.45
N ALA A 22 8.91 -33.01 9.52
CA ALA A 22 10.20 -32.46 9.95
C ALA A 22 11.32 -32.61 8.88
N PRO A 23 11.47 -33.77 8.19
CA PRO A 23 12.43 -33.90 7.09
C PRO A 23 12.16 -32.93 5.93
N LEU A 24 10.89 -32.69 5.60
CA LEU A 24 10.51 -31.75 4.54
C LEU A 24 10.86 -30.31 4.92
N ILE A 25 10.57 -29.90 6.16
CA ILE A 25 10.93 -28.58 6.67
C ILE A 25 12.45 -28.38 6.60
N ALA A 26 13.23 -29.35 7.09
CA ALA A 26 14.69 -29.27 7.06
C ALA A 26 15.26 -29.15 5.63
N GLU A 27 14.71 -29.89 4.67
CA GLU A 27 15.16 -29.79 3.28
C GLU A 27 14.77 -28.45 2.64
N LEU A 28 13.58 -27.92 2.93
CA LEU A 28 13.16 -26.60 2.45
C LEU A 28 14.08 -25.49 2.99
N GLU A 29 14.32 -25.47 4.30
CA GLU A 29 15.16 -24.46 4.95
C GLU A 29 16.61 -24.53 4.47
N LYS A 30 17.16 -25.75 4.32
CA LYS A 30 18.49 -25.97 3.75
C LYS A 30 18.64 -25.39 2.33
N ASN A 31 17.57 -25.37 1.55
CA ASN A 31 17.55 -24.79 0.20
C ASN A 31 17.08 -23.32 0.17
N GLY A 32 16.97 -22.67 1.33
CA GLY A 32 16.63 -21.26 1.43
C GLY A 32 15.14 -20.93 1.30
N PHE A 33 14.25 -21.91 1.50
CA PHE A 33 12.80 -21.72 1.54
C PHE A 33 12.31 -21.70 2.99
N PRO A 34 12.10 -20.51 3.59
CA PRO A 34 11.64 -20.45 4.97
C PRO A 34 10.24 -21.00 5.13
N VAL A 35 10.04 -21.80 6.18
CA VAL A 35 8.74 -22.36 6.53
C VAL A 35 8.07 -21.45 7.56
N GLY A 36 6.90 -20.93 7.23
CA GLY A 36 6.18 -20.00 8.10
C GLY A 36 4.97 -19.36 7.43
N GLY A 37 4.60 -18.17 7.89
CA GLY A 37 3.44 -17.44 7.39
C GLY A 37 2.09 -18.00 7.86
N THR A 38 2.09 -18.89 8.86
CA THR A 38 0.91 -19.50 9.50
C THR A 38 0.48 -18.72 10.75
N GLY A 39 -0.67 -19.09 11.32
CA GLY A 39 -1.18 -18.53 12.58
C GLY A 39 -1.06 -17.00 12.72
N ASN A 40 -0.61 -16.56 13.89
CA ASN A 40 -0.45 -15.15 14.21
C ASN A 40 0.93 -14.62 13.80
N SER A 41 1.22 -14.63 12.51
CA SER A 41 2.48 -14.12 11.95
C SER A 41 2.25 -12.98 10.95
N VAL A 42 3.34 -12.37 10.49
CA VAL A 42 3.36 -11.57 9.26
C VAL A 42 3.45 -12.53 8.07
N SER A 43 2.34 -12.68 7.34
CA SER A 43 2.33 -13.49 6.12
C SER A 43 2.95 -12.71 4.95
N MET A 44 3.42 -13.43 3.93
CA MET A 44 3.94 -12.87 2.67
C MET A 44 3.18 -11.64 2.17
N ILE A 45 3.93 -10.63 1.75
CA ILE A 45 3.41 -9.36 1.27
C ILE A 45 2.82 -9.55 -0.13
N ALA A 46 1.54 -9.21 -0.29
CA ALA A 46 0.91 -9.19 -1.61
C ALA A 46 1.39 -7.95 -2.35
N HIS A 47 1.83 -8.11 -3.59
CA HIS A 47 2.46 -7.02 -4.33
C HIS A 47 2.06 -7.02 -5.80
N THR A 48 2.53 -5.99 -6.49
CA THR A 48 2.18 -5.67 -7.88
C THR A 48 3.38 -5.91 -8.80
N GLN A 49 3.32 -5.39 -10.03
CA GLN A 49 4.37 -5.57 -11.03
C GLN A 49 5.60 -4.67 -10.79
N GLY A 50 5.42 -3.44 -10.31
CA GLY A 50 6.53 -2.50 -10.14
C GLY A 50 7.23 -2.14 -11.45
N TRP A 51 8.52 -1.79 -11.35
CA TRP A 51 9.38 -1.46 -12.49
C TRP A 51 9.66 -2.64 -13.42
N LEU A 52 9.33 -3.86 -13.00
CA LEU A 52 9.55 -5.06 -13.80
C LEU A 52 8.67 -5.11 -15.06
N HIS A 53 7.44 -4.62 -14.99
CA HIS A 53 6.48 -4.83 -16.08
C HIS A 53 5.39 -3.77 -16.23
N CYS A 54 5.07 -3.03 -15.17
CA CYS A 54 4.05 -1.99 -15.29
C CYS A 54 4.60 -0.82 -16.12
N ASP A 55 3.73 -0.21 -16.90
CA ASP A 55 3.96 1.02 -17.68
C ASP A 55 3.78 2.30 -16.86
N ILE A 56 3.02 2.23 -15.76
CA ILE A 56 2.73 3.36 -14.86
C ILE A 56 3.31 3.28 -13.43
N PRO A 57 4.44 2.60 -13.14
CA PRO A 57 4.94 2.47 -11.78
C PRO A 57 5.57 3.78 -11.28
N GLY A 58 5.25 4.15 -10.05
CA GLY A 58 5.98 5.13 -9.24
C GLY A 58 7.04 4.51 -8.32
N THR A 59 7.09 3.18 -8.19
CA THR A 59 8.15 2.43 -7.49
C THR A 59 8.24 0.99 -7.97
N ASP A 60 9.28 0.29 -7.53
CA ASP A 60 9.37 -1.15 -7.68
C ASP A 60 8.46 -1.89 -6.70
N ALA A 61 8.02 -3.08 -7.09
CA ALA A 61 7.24 -3.95 -6.23
C ALA A 61 8.14 -5.02 -5.59
N SER A 62 8.89 -5.76 -6.41
CA SER A 62 9.73 -6.88 -5.97
C SER A 62 10.83 -6.43 -5.00
N GLY A 63 11.52 -5.32 -5.29
CA GLY A 63 12.56 -4.75 -4.45
C GLY A 63 12.04 -4.29 -3.09
N VAL A 64 10.91 -3.58 -3.05
CA VAL A 64 10.26 -3.15 -1.80
C VAL A 64 9.85 -4.35 -0.95
N VAL A 65 9.28 -5.39 -1.58
CA VAL A 65 8.86 -6.61 -0.87
C VAL A 65 10.07 -7.35 -0.33
N LYS A 66 11.12 -7.52 -1.13
CA LYS A 66 12.35 -8.19 -0.70
C LYS A 66 13.00 -7.45 0.45
N SER A 67 13.11 -6.12 0.38
CA SER A 67 13.73 -5.35 1.45
C SER A 67 12.95 -5.43 2.76
N LEU A 68 11.63 -5.40 2.70
CA LEU A 68 10.77 -5.56 3.88
C LEU A 68 10.77 -6.99 4.44
N MET A 69 10.64 -8.01 3.59
CA MET A 69 10.60 -9.39 4.05
C MET A 69 11.93 -9.86 4.67
N ASP A 70 13.07 -9.28 4.25
CA ASP A 70 14.35 -9.52 4.92
C ASP A 70 14.34 -8.98 6.35
N GLU A 71 13.71 -7.84 6.60
CA GLU A 71 13.62 -7.25 7.94
C GLU A 71 12.47 -7.82 8.79
N LEU A 72 11.49 -8.47 8.17
CA LEU A 72 10.32 -9.08 8.79
C LEU A 72 10.39 -10.62 8.83
N TYR A 73 11.57 -11.18 8.57
CA TYR A 73 11.79 -12.62 8.50
C TYR A 73 11.35 -13.34 9.79
N GLU A 74 11.78 -12.83 10.94
CA GLU A 74 11.41 -13.38 12.26
C GLU A 74 9.89 -13.38 12.46
N GLU A 75 9.22 -12.31 12.05
CA GLU A 75 7.76 -12.22 12.16
C GLU A 75 7.02 -13.12 11.16
N PHE A 76 7.71 -13.65 10.13
CA PHE A 76 7.15 -14.64 9.22
C PHE A 76 7.24 -16.05 9.79
N ILE A 77 8.37 -16.42 10.39
CA ILE A 77 8.62 -17.77 10.91
C ILE A 77 8.05 -18.00 12.33
N HIS A 78 7.68 -16.94 13.06
CA HIS A 78 7.10 -17.02 14.39
C HIS A 78 5.63 -16.56 14.45
N GLU A 79 4.82 -17.24 15.26
CA GLU A 79 3.39 -16.94 15.44
C GLU A 79 3.12 -16.07 16.69
N GLU A 80 3.85 -14.96 16.82
CA GLU A 80 3.87 -14.11 18.02
C GLU A 80 3.11 -12.79 17.91
N MET A 81 2.49 -12.52 16.77
CA MET A 81 1.66 -11.32 16.61
C MET A 81 0.35 -11.45 17.44
N PRO A 82 -0.29 -10.33 17.79
CA PRO A 82 -1.61 -10.36 18.44
C PRO A 82 -2.68 -11.05 17.57
N ASN A 83 -2.59 -10.90 16.25
CA ASN A 83 -3.33 -11.63 15.22
C ASN A 83 -2.49 -11.66 13.93
N ARG A 84 -2.87 -12.49 12.96
CA ARG A 84 -2.23 -12.56 11.64
C ARG A 84 -2.25 -11.21 10.93
N VAL A 85 -1.08 -10.73 10.55
CA VAL A 85 -0.91 -9.43 9.88
C VAL A 85 -0.78 -9.63 8.37
N ARG A 86 -1.57 -8.86 7.61
CA ARG A 86 -1.50 -8.81 6.14
C ARG A 86 -0.86 -7.51 5.71
N LEU A 87 0.22 -7.60 4.93
CA LEU A 87 0.87 -6.46 4.31
C LEU A 87 0.58 -6.40 2.81
N SER A 88 0.53 -5.23 2.19
CA SER A 88 0.49 -5.15 0.72
C SER A 88 1.34 -4.01 0.20
N THR A 89 1.83 -4.13 -1.04
CA THR A 89 2.49 -3.03 -1.74
C THR A 89 1.89 -2.78 -3.11
N SER A 90 1.77 -1.51 -3.48
CA SER A 90 1.22 -1.08 -4.76
C SER A 90 2.11 -0.04 -5.41
N CYS A 91 2.55 -0.33 -6.64
CA CYS A 91 3.48 0.51 -7.37
C CYS A 91 2.87 1.82 -7.91
N CYS A 92 1.56 2.04 -7.78
CA CYS A 92 0.85 3.27 -8.09
C CYS A 92 -0.44 3.37 -7.25
N GLU A 93 -1.14 4.50 -7.34
CA GLU A 93 -2.38 4.78 -6.60
C GLU A 93 -3.59 3.94 -7.04
N ILE A 94 -3.53 3.25 -8.20
CA ILE A 94 -4.56 2.27 -8.61
C ILE A 94 -4.72 1.15 -7.57
N ASN A 95 -3.67 0.91 -6.78
CA ASN A 95 -3.68 -0.01 -5.66
C ASN A 95 -4.12 -1.45 -5.99
N CYS A 96 -3.50 -2.06 -7.01
CA CYS A 96 -3.75 -3.46 -7.35
C CYS A 96 -3.38 -4.46 -6.23
N GLY A 97 -2.69 -4.03 -5.17
CA GLY A 97 -2.41 -4.83 -3.97
C GLY A 97 -3.60 -5.00 -3.01
N GLY A 98 -4.64 -4.16 -3.13
CA GLY A 98 -5.88 -4.27 -2.36
C GLY A 98 -5.82 -3.71 -0.94
N GLN A 99 -6.65 -4.27 -0.04
CA GLN A 99 -6.75 -3.87 1.37
C GLN A 99 -5.92 -4.80 2.26
N ALA A 100 -5.24 -4.23 3.24
CA ALA A 100 -4.35 -4.95 4.14
C ALA A 100 -4.34 -4.30 5.53
N ASP A 101 -3.84 -5.01 6.56
CA ASP A 101 -3.63 -4.40 7.88
C ASP A 101 -2.66 -3.23 7.77
N LEU A 102 -1.65 -3.39 6.92
CA LEU A 102 -0.68 -2.36 6.57
C LEU A 102 -0.44 -2.41 5.05
N ALA A 103 -0.53 -1.26 4.38
CA ALA A 103 -0.24 -1.16 2.95
C ALA A 103 0.78 -0.05 2.67
N ILE A 104 1.66 -0.31 1.70
CA ILE A 104 2.61 0.63 1.16
C ILE A 104 2.16 0.99 -0.26
N VAL A 105 1.64 2.18 -0.45
CA VAL A 105 1.05 2.62 -1.72
C VAL A 105 1.78 3.87 -2.18
N ILE A 106 2.10 3.94 -3.46
CA ILE A 106 2.64 5.16 -4.05
C ILE A 106 1.64 6.30 -3.94
N GLN A 107 2.16 7.49 -3.72
CA GLN A 107 1.48 8.77 -3.86
C GLN A 107 2.38 9.69 -4.70
N HIS A 108 1.85 10.23 -5.79
CA HIS A 108 2.59 11.25 -6.54
C HIS A 108 2.39 12.64 -5.91
N THR A 109 3.41 13.49 -5.94
CA THR A 109 3.38 14.82 -5.30
C THR A 109 3.49 15.98 -6.29
N LYS A 110 3.35 15.70 -7.58
CA LYS A 110 3.26 16.72 -8.63
C LYS A 110 2.21 16.34 -9.69
N PRO A 111 1.60 17.34 -10.35
CA PRO A 111 0.78 17.14 -11.53
C PRO A 111 1.54 16.46 -12.68
N PRO A 112 0.84 15.81 -13.63
CA PRO A 112 1.49 15.15 -14.75
C PRO A 112 2.14 16.16 -15.70
N LYS A 113 3.32 15.82 -16.22
CA LYS A 113 3.99 16.56 -17.28
C LYS A 113 3.38 16.17 -18.62
N ILE A 114 2.89 17.15 -19.38
CA ILE A 114 2.23 16.92 -20.66
C ILE A 114 3.22 17.07 -21.82
N ASN A 115 3.35 16.05 -22.66
CA ASN A 115 3.96 16.16 -23.97
C ASN A 115 2.91 16.57 -25.02
N HIS A 116 2.74 17.88 -25.19
CA HIS A 116 1.69 18.45 -26.04
C HIS A 116 1.78 18.03 -27.51
N ASP A 117 2.97 17.67 -28.02
CA ASP A 117 3.17 17.24 -29.40
C ASP A 117 2.49 15.90 -29.71
N LEU A 118 2.27 15.07 -28.69
CA LEU A 118 1.72 13.73 -28.85
C LEU A 118 0.23 13.63 -28.49
N VAL A 119 -0.29 14.54 -27.66
CA VAL A 119 -1.67 14.45 -27.12
C VAL A 119 -2.72 14.31 -28.21
N ALA A 120 -2.59 15.07 -29.31
CA ALA A 120 -3.58 15.08 -30.39
C ALA A 120 -3.72 13.72 -31.11
N ASN A 121 -2.62 12.97 -31.20
CA ASN A 121 -2.54 11.74 -31.99
C ASN A 121 -2.63 10.47 -31.13
N VAL A 122 -2.27 10.55 -29.85
CA VAL A 122 -2.18 9.40 -28.95
C VAL A 122 -3.39 9.29 -28.02
N CYS A 123 -3.95 10.43 -27.59
CA CYS A 123 -4.92 10.45 -26.50
C CYS A 123 -6.36 10.65 -27.00
N GLU A 124 -7.28 9.80 -26.52
CA GLU A 124 -8.71 10.05 -26.59
C GLU A 124 -9.05 11.08 -25.49
N ARG A 125 -8.96 12.36 -25.83
CA ARG A 125 -9.00 13.49 -24.87
C ARG A 125 -10.28 13.52 -23.99
N PRO A 126 -11.49 13.30 -24.52
CA PRO A 126 -12.71 13.25 -23.69
C PRO A 126 -12.64 12.24 -22.53
N SER A 127 -12.14 11.01 -22.75
CA SER A 127 -12.01 10.01 -21.70
C SER A 127 -10.94 10.38 -20.68
N VAL A 128 -9.85 11.03 -21.09
CA VAL A 128 -8.83 11.55 -20.17
C VAL A 128 -9.42 12.61 -19.24
N VAL A 129 -10.20 13.55 -19.80
CA VAL A 129 -10.94 14.56 -19.03
C VAL A 129 -11.90 13.89 -18.04
N ALA A 130 -12.71 12.93 -18.50
CA ALA A 130 -13.72 12.24 -17.69
C ALA A 130 -13.13 11.39 -16.55
N ARG A 131 -11.88 10.92 -16.68
CA ARG A 131 -11.20 10.12 -15.66
C ARG A 131 -10.71 10.94 -14.46
N CYS A 132 -10.61 12.26 -14.58
CA CYS A 132 -10.11 13.09 -13.48
C CYS A 132 -11.14 13.17 -12.35
N PRO A 133 -10.89 12.60 -11.15
CA PRO A 133 -11.89 12.53 -10.08
C PRO A 133 -12.23 13.91 -9.49
N VAL A 134 -11.38 14.90 -9.74
CA VAL A 134 -11.46 16.27 -9.20
C VAL A 134 -11.64 17.32 -10.31
N ALA A 135 -11.96 16.88 -11.54
CA ALA A 135 -12.20 17.75 -12.69
C ALA A 135 -11.09 18.81 -12.91
N ALA A 136 -9.83 18.41 -12.71
CA ALA A 136 -8.65 19.25 -12.92
C ALA A 136 -8.21 19.32 -14.39
N ILE A 137 -8.67 18.40 -15.24
CA ILE A 137 -8.23 18.31 -16.64
C ILE A 137 -9.29 18.96 -17.54
N ARG A 138 -8.87 19.80 -18.47
CA ARG A 138 -9.76 20.41 -19.47
C ARG A 138 -9.13 20.41 -20.87
N PRO A 139 -9.95 20.40 -21.95
CA PRO A 139 -9.46 20.57 -23.31
C PRO A 139 -8.74 21.91 -23.49
N ALA A 140 -7.65 21.90 -24.26
CA ALA A 140 -6.88 23.10 -24.57
C ALA A 140 -6.43 23.10 -26.04
N MET A 141 -5.94 24.26 -26.50
CA MET A 141 -5.21 24.40 -27.75
C MET A 141 -3.80 24.87 -27.43
N VAL A 142 -2.78 24.10 -27.80
CA VAL A 142 -1.37 24.43 -27.58
C VAL A 142 -0.67 24.39 -28.93
N ASN A 143 0.02 25.48 -29.29
CA ASN A 143 0.69 25.62 -30.59
C ASN A 143 -0.23 25.32 -31.79
N GLY A 144 -1.50 25.73 -31.72
CA GLY A 144 -2.50 25.48 -32.76
C GLY A 144 -2.98 24.04 -32.88
N LYS A 145 -2.54 23.13 -32.00
CA LYS A 145 -2.97 21.73 -31.97
C LYS A 145 -3.87 21.45 -30.78
N PRO A 146 -4.86 20.55 -30.92
CA PRO A 146 -5.69 20.14 -29.80
C PRO A 146 -4.89 19.40 -28.74
N SER A 147 -5.05 19.80 -27.47
CA SER A 147 -4.31 19.26 -26.34
C SER A 147 -5.17 19.24 -25.07
N LEU A 148 -4.50 19.08 -23.91
CA LEU A 148 -5.08 19.13 -22.58
C LEU A 148 -4.27 20.08 -21.70
N GLU A 149 -4.92 20.64 -20.69
CA GLU A 149 -4.27 21.38 -19.61
C GLU A 149 -4.77 20.88 -18.26
N VAL A 150 -3.94 21.07 -17.22
CA VAL A 150 -4.23 20.64 -15.84
C VAL A 150 -4.28 21.86 -14.93
N ASP A 151 -5.39 22.04 -14.22
CA ASP A 151 -5.48 22.97 -13.10
C ASP A 151 -4.75 22.37 -11.90
N GLU A 152 -3.49 22.79 -11.71
CA GLU A 152 -2.64 22.29 -10.64
C GLU A 152 -3.21 22.54 -9.24
N LYS A 153 -4.07 23.56 -9.07
CA LYS A 153 -4.71 23.85 -7.79
C LYS A 153 -5.77 22.81 -7.41
N LYS A 154 -6.30 22.08 -8.39
CA LYS A 154 -7.28 21.00 -8.21
C LYS A 154 -6.64 19.62 -8.25
N CYS A 155 -5.52 19.47 -8.95
CA CYS A 155 -4.91 18.17 -9.18
C CYS A 155 -4.46 17.51 -7.87
N VAL A 156 -5.00 16.32 -7.59
CA VAL A 156 -4.61 15.48 -6.45
C VAL A 156 -3.52 14.46 -6.81
N CYS A 157 -2.89 14.62 -7.97
CA CYS A 157 -1.75 13.81 -8.43
C CYS A 157 -2.00 12.29 -8.56
N CYS A 158 -3.25 11.83 -8.61
CA CYS A 158 -3.57 10.40 -8.60
C CYS A 158 -3.10 9.55 -9.79
N GLY A 159 -2.66 10.18 -10.88
CA GLY A 159 -2.14 9.47 -12.05
C GLY A 159 -3.16 8.76 -12.93
N ALA A 160 -4.46 8.78 -12.60
CA ALA A 160 -5.50 8.11 -13.39
C ALA A 160 -5.59 8.56 -14.87
N CYS A 161 -5.05 9.74 -15.19
CA CYS A 161 -4.95 10.29 -16.53
C CYS A 161 -3.79 9.74 -17.37
N PHE A 162 -2.77 9.15 -16.73
CA PHE A 162 -1.56 8.67 -17.41
C PHE A 162 -1.78 7.37 -18.22
N PRO A 163 -2.42 6.30 -17.71
CA PRO A 163 -2.64 5.07 -18.48
C PRO A 163 -3.34 5.25 -19.84
N PRO A 164 -4.43 6.04 -19.96
CA PRO A 164 -5.12 6.26 -21.24
C PRO A 164 -4.42 7.30 -22.12
N CYS A 165 -3.46 8.04 -21.57
CA CYS A 165 -2.76 9.11 -22.26
C CYS A 165 -1.31 9.15 -21.77
N PRO A 166 -0.44 8.24 -22.28
CA PRO A 166 0.98 8.22 -21.94
C PRO A 166 1.70 9.57 -22.08
N PRO A 167 1.30 10.49 -22.97
CA PRO A 167 1.82 11.85 -22.97
C PRO A 167 1.61 12.65 -21.68
N MET A 168 0.76 12.22 -20.74
CA MET A 168 0.54 12.85 -19.42
C MET A 168 1.30 12.11 -18.33
N GLN A 169 2.62 12.10 -18.43
CA GLN A 169 3.50 11.36 -17.52
C GLN A 169 3.45 11.90 -16.09
N ILE A 170 3.13 11.04 -15.11
CA ILE A 170 3.08 11.42 -13.69
C ILE A 170 4.17 10.80 -12.83
N ASN A 171 4.68 9.63 -13.24
CA ASN A 171 5.76 8.97 -12.51
C ASN A 171 7.04 9.79 -12.63
N ASP A 172 7.74 9.89 -11.51
CA ASP A 172 8.88 10.78 -11.34
C ASP A 172 9.78 10.29 -10.20
N PRO A 173 11.11 10.27 -10.36
CA PRO A 173 12.03 9.79 -9.34
C PRO A 173 11.98 10.57 -8.01
N GLU A 174 11.72 11.87 -8.07
CA GLU A 174 11.68 12.76 -6.90
C GLU A 174 10.27 12.88 -6.35
N HIS A 175 9.25 12.91 -7.20
CA HIS A 175 7.88 13.20 -6.81
C HIS A 175 6.97 11.97 -6.68
N SER A 176 7.43 10.77 -7.02
CA SER A 176 6.73 9.53 -6.64
C SER A 176 7.24 9.09 -5.27
N LYS A 177 6.39 9.22 -4.25
CA LYS A 177 6.71 8.94 -2.85
C LYS A 177 5.85 7.79 -2.34
N LEU A 178 6.31 7.09 -1.32
CA LEU A 178 5.57 6.02 -0.67
C LEU A 178 4.75 6.57 0.51
N ALA A 179 3.53 6.08 0.63
CA ALA A 179 2.63 6.34 1.74
C ALA A 179 2.28 5.03 2.45
N ILE A 180 2.14 5.10 3.77
CA ILE A 180 1.79 3.96 4.62
C ILE A 180 0.34 4.12 5.05
N TRP A 181 -0.42 3.06 4.85
CA TRP A 181 -1.82 2.95 5.21
C TRP A 181 -2.01 1.81 6.20
N VAL A 182 -2.91 1.95 7.16
CA VAL A 182 -3.15 0.92 8.19
C VAL A 182 -4.63 0.69 8.48
N GLY A 183 -4.95 -0.43 9.10
CA GLY A 183 -6.28 -0.74 9.62
C GLY A 183 -7.27 -1.28 8.59
N GLY A 184 -6.79 -1.74 7.43
CA GLY A 184 -7.64 -2.44 6.47
C GLY A 184 -7.87 -3.90 6.87
N LYS A 185 -9.08 -4.42 6.62
CA LYS A 185 -9.35 -5.86 6.73
C LYS A 185 -10.59 -6.28 5.92
N ASN A 186 -10.56 -7.51 5.40
CA ASN A 186 -11.68 -8.08 4.64
C ASN A 186 -12.54 -9.08 5.42
N SER A 187 -12.03 -9.65 6.52
CA SER A 187 -12.77 -10.66 7.29
C SER A 187 -13.87 -10.02 8.15
N ASN A 188 -14.97 -10.73 8.35
CA ASN A 188 -16.05 -10.36 9.28
C ASN A 188 -15.79 -10.76 10.74
N ALA A 189 -14.62 -11.33 11.07
CA ALA A 189 -14.31 -11.72 12.44
C ALA A 189 -14.24 -10.50 13.37
N ARG A 190 -15.04 -10.54 14.45
CA ARG A 190 -15.25 -9.48 15.48
C ARG A 190 -15.94 -8.22 14.95
N ILE A 191 -15.24 -7.37 14.20
CA ILE A 191 -15.81 -6.17 13.57
C ILE A 191 -15.92 -6.36 12.05
N LYS A 192 -16.76 -5.55 11.41
CA LYS A 192 -16.98 -5.51 9.96
C LYS A 192 -15.67 -5.24 9.18
N PRO A 193 -15.63 -5.53 7.87
CA PRO A 193 -14.54 -5.11 7.00
C PRO A 193 -14.27 -3.61 7.11
N GLN A 194 -13.00 -3.23 7.10
CA GLN A 194 -12.55 -1.86 7.26
C GLN A 194 -11.65 -1.47 6.09
N PHE A 195 -11.79 -0.22 5.64
CA PHE A 195 -10.82 0.39 4.73
C PHE A 195 -9.62 0.88 5.50
N MET A 196 -8.43 0.68 4.95
CA MET A 196 -7.20 1.26 5.48
C MET A 196 -7.24 2.81 5.47
N LYS A 197 -6.43 3.45 6.30
CA LYS A 197 -6.28 4.91 6.44
C LYS A 197 -4.81 5.28 6.40
N MET A 198 -4.48 6.37 5.71
CA MET A 198 -3.10 6.86 5.58
C MET A 198 -2.60 7.38 6.92
N VAL A 199 -1.38 6.98 7.30
CA VAL A 199 -0.73 7.38 8.57
C VAL A 199 0.65 7.96 8.39
N ALA A 200 1.28 7.75 7.23
CA ALA A 200 2.52 8.40 6.84
C ALA A 200 2.52 8.60 5.32
N ALA A 201 3.15 9.67 4.86
CA ALA A 201 3.28 10.01 3.44
C ALA A 201 4.65 10.66 3.18
N GLY A 202 5.03 10.76 1.91
CA GLY A 202 6.27 11.45 1.50
C GLY A 202 7.55 10.63 1.67
N LEU A 203 7.47 9.32 1.90
CA LEU A 203 8.65 8.47 2.05
C LEU A 203 9.37 8.31 0.70
N PRO A 204 10.71 8.39 0.65
CA PRO A 204 11.46 8.39 -0.59
C PRO A 204 11.53 7.00 -1.25
N ASN A 205 11.83 7.01 -2.55
CA ASN A 205 12.17 5.82 -3.32
C ASN A 205 13.67 5.52 -3.21
N ASN A 206 14.10 4.92 -2.10
CA ASN A 206 15.51 4.60 -1.84
C ASN A 206 15.84 3.15 -2.19
N ALA A 207 15.75 2.83 -3.49
CA ALA A 207 16.18 1.54 -4.01
C ALA A 207 17.69 1.30 -3.70
N PRO A 208 18.11 0.05 -3.40
CA PRO A 208 17.33 -1.18 -3.47
C PRO A 208 16.67 -1.60 -2.14
N ARG A 209 16.63 -0.76 -1.09
CA ARG A 209 16.24 -1.21 0.26
C ARG A 209 15.13 -0.44 0.97
N TRP A 210 14.79 0.79 0.57
CA TRP A 210 13.73 1.60 1.19
C TRP A 210 13.75 1.62 2.74
N PRO A 211 14.89 1.96 3.37
CA PRO A 211 15.04 1.87 4.82
C PRO A 211 14.05 2.76 5.59
N GLU A 212 13.64 3.90 5.03
CA GLU A 212 12.63 4.78 5.64
C GLU A 212 11.26 4.13 5.71
N VAL A 213 10.89 3.36 4.68
CA VAL A 213 9.65 2.59 4.64
C VAL A 213 9.71 1.47 5.67
N ALA A 214 10.81 0.71 5.70
CA ALA A 214 11.01 -0.36 6.66
C ALA A 214 10.97 0.13 8.12
N ALA A 215 11.61 1.28 8.40
CA ALA A 215 11.60 1.88 9.73
C ALA A 215 10.17 2.21 10.21
N VAL A 216 9.35 2.83 9.35
CA VAL A 216 7.95 3.13 9.69
C VAL A 216 7.14 1.85 9.89
N VAL A 217 7.27 0.87 8.98
CA VAL A 217 6.54 -0.41 9.04
C VAL A 217 6.88 -1.16 10.32
N LYS A 218 8.16 -1.33 10.64
CA LYS A 218 8.61 -2.04 11.85
C LYS A 218 8.19 -1.34 13.11
N ASN A 219 8.23 -0.01 13.15
CA ASN A 219 7.75 0.73 14.30
C ASN A 219 6.25 0.50 14.54
N ILE A 220 5.41 0.57 13.49
CA ILE A 220 3.97 0.28 13.61
C ILE A 220 3.74 -1.16 14.09
N LEU A 221 4.42 -2.14 13.50
CA LEU A 221 4.26 -3.55 13.88
C LEU A 221 4.71 -3.82 15.31
N ARG A 222 5.83 -3.24 15.74
CA ARG A 222 6.33 -3.33 17.12
C ARG A 222 5.32 -2.77 18.12
N VAL A 223 4.83 -1.55 17.89
CA VAL A 223 3.84 -0.90 18.77
C VAL A 223 2.54 -1.71 18.82
N TYR A 224 2.09 -2.23 17.68
CA TYR A 224 0.93 -3.13 17.62
C TYR A 224 1.16 -4.42 18.42
N LYS A 225 2.33 -5.08 18.26
CA LYS A 225 2.69 -6.31 18.98
C LYS A 225 2.75 -6.08 20.50
N GLU A 226 3.21 -4.92 20.94
CA GLU A 226 3.33 -4.54 22.36
C GLU A 226 1.99 -4.15 23.02
N ASP A 227 1.04 -3.54 22.29
CA ASP A 227 -0.14 -2.90 22.89
C ASP A 227 -1.49 -3.56 22.53
N ALA A 228 -1.55 -4.31 21.43
CA ALA A 228 -2.79 -4.96 21.02
C ALA A 228 -3.07 -6.21 21.86
N ARG A 229 -4.35 -6.46 22.11
CA ARG A 229 -4.79 -7.61 22.89
C ARG A 229 -4.80 -8.86 22.02
N PRO A 230 -4.75 -10.07 22.62
CA PRO A 230 -4.92 -11.31 21.89
C PRO A 230 -6.13 -11.24 20.97
N TRP A 231 -5.90 -11.65 19.72
CA TRP A 231 -6.82 -11.64 18.62
C TRP A 231 -7.15 -10.28 18.02
N GLU A 232 -6.79 -9.12 18.55
CA GLU A 232 -7.08 -7.85 17.87
C GLU A 232 -6.32 -7.77 16.55
N ARG A 233 -7.03 -7.50 15.43
CA ARG A 233 -6.38 -7.03 14.20
C ARG A 233 -5.96 -5.56 14.38
N MET A 234 -5.11 -5.05 13.49
CA MET A 234 -4.66 -3.65 13.57
C MET A 234 -5.84 -2.66 13.57
N ALA A 235 -6.88 -2.93 12.79
CA ALA A 235 -8.12 -2.15 12.80
C ALA A 235 -8.85 -2.19 14.16
N ASP A 236 -8.99 -3.40 14.74
CA ASP A 236 -9.65 -3.62 16.03
C ASP A 236 -8.89 -2.86 17.14
N TRP A 237 -7.56 -2.94 17.12
CA TRP A 237 -6.66 -2.23 18.04
C TRP A 237 -6.83 -0.71 17.93
N ILE A 238 -6.74 -0.16 16.71
CA ILE A 238 -6.87 1.28 16.47
C ILE A 238 -8.25 1.79 16.89
N GLU A 239 -9.32 1.05 16.60
CA GLU A 239 -10.67 1.40 17.03
C GLU A 239 -10.80 1.45 18.56
N ARG A 240 -10.16 0.50 19.28
CA ARG A 240 -10.13 0.48 20.75
C ARG A 240 -9.37 1.67 21.34
N ILE A 241 -8.15 1.93 20.86
CA ILE A 241 -7.28 2.97 21.46
C ILE A 241 -7.63 4.38 20.97
N GLY A 242 -8.15 4.50 19.76
CA GLY A 242 -8.39 5.75 19.04
C GLY A 242 -7.15 6.25 18.30
N TRP A 243 -7.38 6.96 17.18
CA TRP A 243 -6.31 7.53 16.35
C TRP A 243 -5.32 8.43 17.11
N PRO A 244 -5.74 9.33 18.02
CA PRO A 244 -4.79 10.15 18.79
C PRO A 244 -3.74 9.30 19.54
N ARG A 245 -4.18 8.22 20.21
CA ARG A 245 -3.28 7.30 20.92
C ARG A 245 -2.42 6.46 19.98
N PHE A 246 -2.92 6.13 18.78
CA PHE A 246 -2.10 5.49 17.75
C PHE A 246 -0.92 6.38 17.35
N PHE A 247 -1.17 7.66 17.03
CA PHE A 247 -0.11 8.60 16.64
C PHE A 247 0.87 8.89 17.79
N GLU A 248 0.38 9.00 19.03
CA GLU A 248 1.26 9.14 20.20
C GLU A 248 2.15 7.91 20.40
N LYS A 249 1.59 6.69 20.40
CA LYS A 249 2.35 5.45 20.63
C LYS A 249 3.35 5.15 19.51
N THR A 250 2.99 5.48 18.27
CA THR A 250 3.89 5.30 17.11
C THR A 250 4.87 6.45 16.93
N GLY A 251 4.64 7.61 17.56
CA GLY A 251 5.44 8.81 17.33
C GLY A 251 5.37 9.35 15.90
N LEU A 252 4.40 8.89 15.10
CA LEU A 252 4.22 9.39 13.73
C LEU A 252 3.60 10.79 13.77
N PRO A 253 4.04 11.72 12.91
CA PRO A 253 3.45 13.05 12.86
C PRO A 253 2.05 13.00 12.24
N PHE A 254 1.06 13.49 12.96
CA PHE A 254 -0.24 13.79 12.37
C PHE A 254 -0.17 15.12 11.62
N THR A 255 -0.48 15.12 10.33
CA THR A 255 -0.47 16.33 9.49
C THR A 255 -1.83 16.58 8.87
N LYS A 256 -2.05 17.81 8.37
CA LYS A 256 -3.28 18.16 7.65
C LYS A 256 -3.57 17.24 6.45
N TYR A 257 -2.55 16.63 5.85
CA TYR A 257 -2.68 15.75 4.69
C TYR A 257 -3.25 14.37 5.03
N LEU A 258 -3.43 14.06 6.33
CA LEU A 258 -4.10 12.85 6.79
C LEU A 258 -5.60 13.07 7.04
N ILE A 259 -6.07 14.32 6.92
CA ILE A 259 -7.48 14.68 7.01
C ILE A 259 -8.07 14.57 5.61
N ASP A 260 -9.06 13.71 5.45
CA ASP A 260 -9.75 13.52 4.17
C ASP A 260 -10.50 14.79 3.77
N ASP A 261 -10.24 15.26 2.55
CA ASP A 261 -10.83 16.44 1.93
C ASP A 261 -11.66 16.11 0.68
N TRP A 262 -11.86 14.81 0.40
CA TRP A 262 -12.73 14.39 -0.69
C TRP A 262 -14.19 14.78 -0.42
N ARG A 263 -14.99 14.99 -1.47
CA ARG A 263 -16.36 15.54 -1.37
C ARG A 263 -17.26 14.79 -0.37
N GLY A 264 -17.05 13.50 -0.14
CA GLY A 264 -17.77 12.66 0.83
C GLY A 264 -17.10 12.48 2.19
N ALA A 265 -16.00 13.17 2.48
CA ALA A 265 -15.16 12.97 3.66
C ALA A 265 -15.82 13.30 5.00
N ARG A 266 -16.98 13.96 5.01
CA ARG A 266 -17.65 14.42 6.24
C ARG A 266 -17.85 13.30 7.25
N SER A 267 -18.13 12.07 6.80
CA SER A 267 -18.31 10.90 7.70
C SER A 267 -17.00 10.41 8.34
N ASN A 268 -15.83 10.82 7.83
CA ASN A 268 -14.53 10.48 8.38
C ASN A 268 -14.09 11.43 9.50
N LEU A 269 -14.75 12.59 9.63
CA LEU A 269 -14.45 13.57 10.67
C LEU A 269 -15.09 13.17 12.00
N ASN A 270 -14.44 13.52 13.11
CA ASN A 270 -15.01 13.33 14.43
C ASN A 270 -16.19 14.28 14.67
N ALA A 271 -17.41 13.77 14.57
CA ALA A 271 -18.65 14.48 14.87
C ALA A 271 -19.13 14.21 16.31
N SER A 272 -18.20 14.05 17.26
CA SER A 272 -18.48 13.69 18.65
C SER A 272 -17.55 14.43 19.62
N THR A 273 -18.06 14.73 20.81
CA THR A 273 -17.29 15.28 21.93
C THR A 273 -16.46 14.22 22.66
N HIS A 274 -16.57 12.94 22.29
CA HIS A 274 -15.75 11.86 22.82
C HIS A 274 -14.32 11.94 22.27
N ILE A 275 -13.51 12.80 22.86
CA ILE A 275 -12.09 12.98 22.55
C ILE A 275 -11.27 12.48 23.74
N ARG A 276 -10.17 11.75 23.49
CA ARG A 276 -9.21 11.35 24.53
C ARG A 276 -8.02 12.30 24.47
N PHE A 277 -7.76 13.00 25.57
CA PHE A 277 -6.56 13.82 25.76
C PHE A 277 -5.38 12.95 26.22
#